data_AF-A0ABD5YLU5-F1
#
_entry.id   AF-A0ABD5YLU5-F1
#
_cell.length_a   1.000
_cell.length_b   1.000
_cell.length_c   1.000
_cell.angle_alpha   90.00
_cell.angle_beta   90.00
_cell.angle_gamma   90.00
#
_symmetry.space_group_name_H-M   'P 1'
#
loop_
_entity.id
_entity.type
_entity.pdbx_description
1 polymer ?
#
loop_
_entity_poly.entity_id
_entity_poly.type
_entity_poly.pdbx_seq_one_letter_code
_entity_poly.pdbx_strand_id
1 'polypeptide(L)'
;MESTERFSSVINSGRAWIVAAVLAVVVLVGGALAFPRLVYDRFVWQYFWGPVYADAHNARCAVLSDGTVTLLSDGCLSAETAGKVVARPGYTLVSEAGYALILIFMLLGVLYLLRWVQIGRDRRLFFALVPFMFFGGALRVVEDATDAALRAGAGEIIGYPLNTLIISPVIYFVVFFVTLAALMTALALSRWNVIKREEYTYVAGGIGTVALFLTIGYIGYLVTTTIAPERMSAGFYPQITILVVILSILISIGVYSATDRVAPWINAGTRRIGLVVIFAQALDGVANVLAADWAKELGLSFYYSAKHPINQLIIDITDSVLPQSAIDTIGTAWPFLLVKVVAAVAVVSLFDERIFDENPRYALLLLIAITAVGLGPGTRDMLRATFGI
;
A
#
# COMPACT_ATOMS: atom_id res chain seq x y z
N MET A 1 0.80 -24.16 35.55
CA MET A 1 0.34 -25.16 34.57
C MET A 1 -0.31 -24.49 33.36
N GLU A 2 -1.26 -23.58 33.59
CA GLU A 2 -1.98 -22.86 32.50
C GLU A 2 -1.10 -21.97 31.60
N SER A 3 -0.06 -21.34 32.16
CA SER A 3 0.87 -20.48 31.40
C SER A 3 1.79 -21.27 30.47
N THR A 4 2.25 -22.45 30.91
CA THR A 4 3.12 -23.35 30.15
C THR A 4 2.37 -24.01 29.00
N GLU A 5 1.13 -24.45 29.23
CA GLU A 5 0.26 -25.01 28.20
C GLU A 5 -0.09 -23.97 27.13
N ARG A 6 -0.46 -22.74 27.53
CA ARG A 6 -0.76 -21.65 26.59
C ARG A 6 0.46 -21.27 25.74
N PHE A 7 1.67 -21.28 26.33
CA PHE A 7 2.91 -21.02 25.59
C PHE A 7 3.24 -22.15 24.60
N SER A 8 3.06 -23.40 25.00
CA SER A 8 3.27 -24.56 24.12
C SER A 8 2.31 -24.57 22.92
N SER A 9 1.04 -24.20 23.13
CA SER A 9 0.03 -24.09 22.08
C SER A 9 0.39 -23.02 21.04
N VAL A 10 0.83 -21.84 21.47
CA VAL A 10 1.27 -20.77 20.54
C VAL A 10 2.50 -21.18 19.73
N ILE A 11 3.47 -21.87 20.35
CA ILE A 11 4.64 -22.40 19.64
C ILE A 11 4.20 -23.43 18.60
N ASN A 12 3.25 -24.30 18.94
CA ASN A 12 2.73 -25.30 18.00
C ASN A 12 2.00 -24.66 16.81
N SER A 13 1.16 -23.65 17.02
CA SER A 13 0.50 -22.92 15.92
C SER A 13 1.49 -22.14 15.06
N GLY A 14 2.48 -21.48 15.68
CA GLY A 14 3.54 -20.76 14.95
C GLY A 14 4.41 -21.70 14.10
N ARG A 15 4.77 -22.87 14.65
CA ARG A 15 5.47 -23.93 13.89
C ARG A 15 4.63 -24.46 12.75
N ALA A 16 3.34 -24.70 12.96
CA ALA A 16 2.43 -25.15 11.91
C ALA A 16 2.34 -24.11 10.77
N TRP A 17 2.28 -22.82 11.10
CA TRP A 17 2.33 -21.75 10.10
C TRP A 17 3.64 -21.76 9.31
N ILE A 18 4.79 -21.92 9.97
CA ILE A 18 6.10 -22.02 9.28
C ILE A 18 6.13 -23.25 8.37
N VAL A 19 5.67 -24.41 8.83
CA VAL A 19 5.61 -25.64 8.03
C VAL A 19 4.70 -25.44 6.81
N ALA A 20 3.53 -24.83 6.98
CA ALA A 20 2.63 -24.50 5.87
C ALA A 20 3.27 -23.53 4.87
N ALA A 21 3.98 -22.50 5.34
CA ALA A 21 4.70 -21.56 4.49
C ALA A 21 5.80 -22.25 3.68
N VAL A 22 6.62 -23.07 4.33
CA VAL A 22 7.68 -23.85 3.68
C VAL A 22 7.09 -24.82 2.66
N LEU A 23 6.02 -25.54 3.02
CA LEU A 23 5.35 -26.46 2.11
C LEU A 23 4.78 -25.74 0.89
N ALA A 24 4.13 -24.59 1.08
CA ALA A 24 3.61 -23.78 -0.03
C ALA A 24 4.73 -23.35 -1.00
N VAL A 25 5.88 -22.93 -0.47
CA VAL A 25 7.05 -22.59 -1.28
C VAL A 25 7.60 -23.81 -2.01
N VAL A 26 7.76 -24.95 -1.32
CA VAL A 26 8.26 -26.19 -1.93
C VAL A 26 7.33 -26.69 -3.03
N VAL A 27 6.01 -26.64 -2.83
CA VAL A 27 5.02 -27.01 -3.84
C VAL A 27 5.07 -26.06 -5.04
N LEU A 28 5.16 -24.75 -4.80
CA LEU A 28 5.25 -23.76 -5.87
C LEU A 28 6.53 -23.91 -6.69
N VAL A 29 7.68 -24.03 -6.03
CA VAL A 29 8.99 -24.21 -6.67
C VAL A 29 9.05 -25.57 -7.37
N GLY A 30 8.64 -26.65 -6.71
CA GLY A 30 8.57 -27.98 -7.30
C GLY A 30 7.65 -28.03 -8.51
N GLY A 31 6.48 -27.38 -8.45
CA GLY A 31 5.56 -27.24 -9.57
C GLY A 31 6.14 -26.40 -10.71
N ALA A 32 6.82 -25.30 -10.40
CA ALA A 32 7.49 -24.46 -11.40
C ALA A 32 8.63 -25.20 -12.12
N LEU A 33 9.37 -26.06 -11.42
CA LEU A 33 10.43 -26.88 -12.00
C LEU A 33 9.89 -28.07 -12.80
N ALA A 34 8.84 -28.74 -12.31
CA ALA A 34 8.24 -29.90 -12.97
C ALA A 34 7.37 -29.53 -14.18
N PHE A 35 6.69 -28.37 -14.13
CA PHE A 35 5.75 -27.89 -15.14
C PHE A 35 5.99 -26.41 -15.47
N PRO A 36 7.15 -26.02 -16.01
CA PRO A 36 7.54 -24.62 -16.20
C PRO A 36 6.55 -23.84 -17.05
N ARG A 37 6.04 -24.42 -18.15
CA ARG A 37 5.06 -23.75 -19.03
C ARG A 37 3.71 -23.45 -18.37
N LEU A 38 3.28 -24.30 -17.43
CA LEU A 38 1.97 -24.17 -16.79
C LEU A 38 2.06 -23.36 -15.50
N VAL A 39 3.03 -23.68 -14.64
CA VAL A 39 3.15 -23.09 -13.30
C VAL A 39 4.01 -21.84 -13.32
N TYR A 40 5.14 -21.85 -14.02
CA TYR A 40 5.98 -20.65 -14.09
C TYR A 40 5.43 -19.67 -15.13
N ASP A 41 5.49 -20.00 -16.42
CA ASP A 41 5.18 -19.07 -17.51
C ASP A 41 3.74 -18.51 -17.41
N ARG A 42 2.74 -19.39 -17.44
CA ARG A 42 1.32 -19.01 -17.50
C ARG A 42 0.68 -18.64 -16.17
N PHE A 43 1.39 -18.82 -15.05
CA PHE A 43 0.83 -18.50 -13.73
C PHE A 43 1.72 -17.54 -12.95
N VAL A 44 2.89 -17.99 -12.47
CA VAL A 44 3.80 -17.15 -11.66
C VAL A 44 4.30 -15.93 -12.45
N TRP A 45 4.84 -16.15 -13.65
CA TRP A 45 5.34 -15.09 -14.51
C TRP A 45 4.19 -14.21 -15.02
N GLN A 46 3.16 -14.80 -15.63
CA GLN A 46 2.06 -14.01 -16.20
C GLN A 46 1.35 -13.08 -15.21
N TYR A 47 1.06 -13.58 -14.00
CA TYR A 47 0.21 -12.83 -13.05
C TYR A 47 0.99 -12.13 -11.94
N PHE A 48 2.15 -12.65 -11.52
CA PHE A 48 2.84 -12.13 -10.33
C PHE A 48 4.12 -11.38 -10.70
N TRP A 49 5.07 -12.04 -11.36
CA TRP A 49 6.40 -11.47 -11.57
C TRP A 49 6.55 -10.66 -12.86
N GLY A 50 5.94 -11.10 -13.97
CA GLY A 50 5.95 -10.38 -15.25
C GLY A 50 5.38 -8.96 -15.17
N PRO A 51 4.29 -8.70 -14.42
CA PRO A 51 3.81 -7.34 -14.18
C PRO A 51 4.84 -6.45 -13.47
N VAL A 52 5.54 -6.99 -12.48
CA VAL A 52 6.62 -6.28 -11.76
C VAL A 52 7.80 -6.04 -12.68
N TYR A 53 8.16 -7.03 -13.51
CA TYR A 53 9.23 -6.91 -14.49
C TYR A 53 8.93 -5.84 -15.56
N ALA A 54 7.68 -5.76 -16.02
CA ALA A 54 7.24 -4.74 -16.95
C ALA A 54 7.23 -3.33 -16.31
N ASP A 55 6.74 -3.19 -15.06
CA ASP A 55 6.78 -1.92 -14.30
C ASP A 55 8.24 -1.46 -14.12
N ALA A 56 9.13 -2.37 -13.74
CA ALA A 56 10.56 -2.09 -13.52
C ALA A 56 11.35 -1.67 -14.77
N HIS A 57 10.82 -1.89 -15.97
CA HIS A 57 11.42 -1.43 -17.22
C HIS A 57 10.59 -0.33 -17.89
N ASN A 58 9.60 0.23 -17.19
CA ASN A 58 8.68 1.24 -17.70
C ASN A 58 8.03 0.83 -19.05
N ALA A 59 7.79 -0.47 -19.23
CA ALA A 59 7.25 -1.05 -20.46
C ALA A 59 5.73 -1.19 -20.38
N ARG A 60 5.03 -1.07 -21.51
CA ARG A 60 3.56 -1.27 -21.53
C ARG A 60 3.17 -2.72 -21.30
N CYS A 61 3.98 -3.65 -21.78
CA CYS A 61 3.88 -5.07 -21.43
C CYS A 61 5.20 -5.82 -21.64
N ALA A 62 5.33 -6.96 -20.96
CA ALA A 62 6.39 -7.92 -21.13
C ALA A 62 5.82 -9.23 -21.68
N VAL A 63 6.38 -9.74 -22.78
CA VAL A 63 5.95 -10.98 -23.42
C VAL A 63 7.00 -12.05 -23.21
N LEU A 64 6.59 -13.18 -22.64
CA LEU A 64 7.46 -14.35 -22.49
C LEU A 64 7.25 -15.30 -23.67
N SER A 65 8.32 -15.54 -24.44
CA SER A 65 8.35 -16.50 -25.55
C SER A 65 9.62 -17.33 -25.45
N ASP A 66 9.47 -18.64 -25.34
CA ASP A 66 10.59 -19.61 -25.35
C ASP A 66 11.72 -19.28 -24.35
N GLY A 67 11.34 -18.80 -23.15
CA GLY A 67 12.27 -18.41 -22.10
C GLY A 67 12.93 -17.04 -22.28
N THR A 68 12.61 -16.33 -23.35
CA THR A 68 13.06 -14.94 -23.58
C THR A 68 11.94 -13.95 -23.30
N VAL A 69 12.28 -12.83 -22.65
CA VAL A 69 11.34 -11.76 -22.34
C VAL A 69 11.54 -10.62 -23.33
N THR A 70 10.50 -10.28 -24.08
CA THR A 70 10.50 -9.11 -24.95
C THR A 70 9.64 -8.01 -24.33
N LEU A 71 10.23 -6.83 -24.19
CA LEU A 71 9.55 -5.63 -23.69
C LEU A 71 8.91 -4.91 -24.87
N LEU A 72 7.62 -4.58 -24.74
CA LEU A 72 6.86 -3.92 -25.79
C LEU A 72 6.34 -2.56 -25.30
N SER A 73 6.53 -1.54 -26.13
CA SER A 73 5.88 -0.24 -25.99
C SER A 73 4.49 -0.19 -26.60
N ASP A 74 4.21 -1.03 -27.61
CA ASP A 74 2.92 -1.16 -28.29
C ASP A 74 2.69 -2.60 -28.77
N GLY A 75 1.44 -2.95 -29.13
CA GLY A 75 1.11 -4.27 -29.68
C GLY A 75 0.85 -5.37 -28.64
N CYS A 76 0.64 -5.00 -27.37
CA CYS A 76 0.31 -5.93 -26.29
C CYS A 76 -0.93 -6.78 -26.59
N LEU A 77 -1.98 -6.16 -27.15
CA LEU A 77 -3.21 -6.86 -27.52
C LEU A 77 -2.96 -7.90 -28.63
N SER A 78 -2.15 -7.56 -29.63
CA SER A 78 -1.80 -8.47 -30.72
C SER A 78 -0.98 -9.67 -30.24
N ALA A 79 -0.09 -9.46 -29.26
CA ALA A 79 0.65 -10.55 -28.63
C ALA A 79 -0.27 -11.49 -27.83
N GLU A 80 -1.27 -10.93 -27.15
CA GLU A 80 -2.25 -11.67 -26.38
C GLU A 80 -3.21 -12.47 -27.27
N THR A 81 -3.72 -11.88 -28.35
CA THR A 81 -4.56 -12.60 -29.33
C THR A 81 -3.80 -13.68 -30.08
N ALA A 82 -2.48 -13.53 -30.24
CA ALA A 82 -1.58 -14.58 -30.73
C ALA A 82 -1.31 -15.71 -29.71
N GLY A 83 -1.94 -15.67 -28.53
CA GLY A 83 -1.82 -16.70 -27.50
C GLY A 83 -0.49 -16.71 -26.76
N LYS A 84 0.28 -15.61 -26.82
CA LYS A 84 1.54 -15.47 -26.08
C LYS A 84 1.27 -15.16 -24.60
N VAL A 85 2.24 -15.44 -23.75
CA VAL A 85 2.18 -15.10 -22.33
C VAL A 85 2.53 -13.61 -22.17
N VAL A 86 1.51 -12.78 -21.96
CA VAL A 86 1.65 -11.33 -21.84
C VAL A 86 1.38 -10.90 -20.40
N ALA A 87 2.29 -10.11 -19.83
CA ALA A 87 2.13 -9.46 -18.54
C ALA A 87 2.12 -7.93 -18.71
N ARG A 88 1.20 -7.26 -18.01
CA ARG A 88 1.06 -5.79 -18.04
C ARG A 88 1.34 -5.24 -16.64
N PRO A 89 1.92 -4.03 -16.49
CA PRO A 89 2.05 -3.39 -15.18
C PRO A 89 0.69 -3.24 -14.49
N GLY A 90 0.67 -3.33 -13.16
CA GLY A 90 -0.54 -3.28 -12.35
C GLY A 90 -1.07 -4.67 -11.97
N TYR A 91 -2.36 -4.74 -11.65
CA TYR A 91 -3.00 -5.94 -11.11
C TYR A 91 -4.04 -6.54 -12.06
N THR A 92 -4.12 -7.86 -12.07
CA THR A 92 -5.21 -8.63 -12.68
C THR A 92 -6.09 -9.17 -11.56
N LEU A 93 -7.31 -9.65 -11.86
CA LEU A 93 -8.16 -10.31 -10.86
C LEU A 93 -7.46 -11.50 -10.19
N VAL A 94 -6.66 -12.26 -10.96
CA VAL A 94 -5.90 -13.41 -10.45
C VAL A 94 -4.83 -12.96 -9.47
N SER A 95 -4.05 -11.93 -9.82
CA SER A 95 -2.99 -11.44 -8.95
C SER A 95 -3.54 -10.70 -7.74
N GLU A 96 -4.63 -9.95 -7.88
CA GLU A 96 -5.32 -9.31 -6.76
C GLU A 96 -5.82 -10.33 -5.75
N ALA A 97 -6.52 -11.39 -6.20
CA ALA A 97 -6.95 -12.48 -5.32
C ALA A 97 -5.75 -13.23 -4.70
N GLY A 98 -4.71 -13.50 -5.48
CA GLY A 98 -3.48 -14.15 -5.00
C GLY A 98 -2.79 -13.34 -3.91
N TYR A 99 -2.63 -12.03 -4.10
CA TYR A 99 -2.04 -11.14 -3.11
C TYR A 99 -2.90 -11.00 -1.86
N ALA A 100 -4.23 -10.97 -2.00
CA ALA A 100 -5.14 -10.96 -0.86
C ALA A 100 -4.99 -12.24 0.00
N LEU A 101 -4.90 -13.42 -0.63
CA LEU A 101 -4.67 -14.68 0.07
C LEU A 101 -3.30 -14.72 0.76
N ILE A 102 -2.25 -14.28 0.07
CA ILE A 102 -0.90 -14.17 0.65
C ILE A 102 -0.93 -13.21 1.85
N LEU A 103 -1.59 -12.06 1.73
CA LEU A 103 -1.70 -11.08 2.80
C LEU A 103 -2.39 -11.68 4.03
N ILE A 104 -3.56 -12.32 3.87
CA ILE A 104 -4.27 -12.96 4.98
C ILE A 104 -3.38 -14.02 5.66
N PHE A 105 -2.72 -14.86 4.87
CA PHE A 105 -1.79 -15.85 5.39
C PHE A 105 -0.62 -15.21 6.17
N MET A 106 -0.04 -14.13 5.64
CA MET A 106 1.06 -13.41 6.27
C MET A 106 0.63 -12.67 7.53
N LEU A 107 -0.59 -12.12 7.59
CA LEU A 107 -1.14 -11.49 8.80
C LEU A 107 -1.21 -12.51 9.95
N LEU A 108 -1.55 -13.77 9.70
CA LEU A 108 -1.47 -14.82 10.72
C LEU A 108 -0.02 -15.01 11.21
N GLY A 109 0.95 -15.01 10.29
CA GLY A 109 2.38 -15.04 10.62
C GLY A 109 2.80 -13.87 11.51
N VAL A 110 2.38 -12.66 11.16
CA VAL A 110 2.63 -11.45 11.97
C VAL A 110 1.95 -11.54 13.33
N LEU A 111 0.73 -12.08 13.41
CA LEU A 111 0.04 -12.31 14.69
C LEU A 111 0.86 -13.23 15.60
N TYR A 112 1.40 -14.33 15.07
CA TYR A 112 2.28 -15.23 15.83
C TYR A 112 3.60 -14.55 16.20
N LEU A 113 4.18 -13.75 15.31
CA LEU A 113 5.38 -12.96 15.59
C LEU A 113 5.13 -11.97 16.75
N LEU A 114 4.04 -11.21 16.74
CA LEU A 114 3.67 -10.28 17.82
C LEU A 114 3.44 -11.01 19.15
N ARG A 115 2.86 -12.23 19.10
CA ARG A 115 2.71 -13.08 20.28
C ARG A 115 4.06 -13.56 20.81
N TRP A 116 4.97 -13.95 19.92
CA TRP A 116 6.31 -14.43 20.27
C TRP A 116 7.19 -13.33 20.87
N VAL A 117 7.21 -12.14 20.26
CA VAL A 117 7.92 -10.94 20.79
C VAL A 117 7.22 -10.34 22.01
N GLN A 118 5.97 -10.75 22.28
CA GLN A 118 5.11 -10.27 23.37
C GLN A 118 4.74 -8.77 23.28
N ILE A 119 4.58 -8.24 22.06
CA ILE A 119 4.14 -6.86 21.80
C ILE A 119 2.71 -6.81 21.23
N GLY A 120 2.19 -5.62 20.94
CA GLY A 120 0.90 -5.43 20.27
C GLY A 120 -0.34 -5.62 21.14
N ARG A 121 -0.24 -5.42 22.45
CA ARG A 121 -1.42 -5.30 23.34
C ARG A 121 -1.86 -3.87 23.58
N ASP A 122 -0.94 -2.92 23.44
CA ASP A 122 -1.20 -1.49 23.63
C ASP A 122 -1.50 -0.83 22.27
N ARG A 123 -2.52 0.03 22.27
CA ARG A 123 -2.91 0.90 21.16
C ARG A 123 -1.80 1.84 20.71
N ARG A 124 -0.82 2.14 21.58
CA ARG A 124 0.39 2.91 21.21
C ARG A 124 1.14 2.30 20.03
N LEU A 125 1.12 0.96 19.86
CA LEU A 125 1.75 0.31 18.72
C LEU A 125 1.13 0.76 17.40
N PHE A 126 -0.20 0.89 17.33
CA PHE A 126 -0.88 1.37 16.11
C PHE A 126 -0.32 2.73 15.67
N PHE A 127 -0.28 3.70 16.58
CA PHE A 127 0.20 5.05 16.27
C PHE A 127 1.69 5.10 15.93
N ALA A 128 2.51 4.23 16.55
CA ALA A 128 3.92 4.10 16.22
C ALA A 128 4.16 3.61 14.79
N LEU A 129 3.21 2.89 14.19
CA LEU A 129 3.35 2.34 12.84
C LEU A 129 2.81 3.27 11.75
N VAL A 130 1.99 4.27 12.09
CA VAL A 130 1.43 5.22 11.11
C VAL A 130 2.52 5.90 10.25
N PRO A 131 3.65 6.39 10.80
CA PRO A 131 4.71 6.98 9.97
C PRO A 131 5.30 6.02 8.93
N PHE A 132 5.36 4.72 9.23
CA PHE A 132 5.85 3.71 8.27
C PHE A 132 4.89 3.49 7.11
N MET A 133 3.58 3.69 7.32
CA MET A 133 2.58 3.58 6.26
C MET A 133 2.70 4.73 5.26
N PHE A 134 2.90 5.96 5.75
CA PHE A 134 3.25 7.11 4.92
C PHE A 134 4.60 6.89 4.22
N PHE A 135 5.61 6.40 4.94
CA PHE A 135 6.93 6.09 4.38
C PHE A 135 6.83 5.12 3.21
N GLY A 136 6.02 4.05 3.32
CA GLY A 136 5.82 3.11 2.23
C GLY A 136 5.23 3.76 0.97
N GLY A 137 4.25 4.65 1.13
CA GLY A 137 3.71 5.43 0.02
C GLY A 137 4.74 6.36 -0.61
N ALA A 138 5.50 7.10 0.21
CA ALA A 138 6.58 7.97 -0.25
C ALA A 138 7.69 7.19 -0.96
N LEU A 139 8.09 6.04 -0.43
CA LEU A 139 9.11 5.19 -1.04
C LEU A 139 8.67 4.68 -2.42
N ARG A 140 7.37 4.40 -2.62
CA ARG A 140 6.85 4.06 -3.97
C ARG A 140 6.94 5.23 -4.94
N VAL A 141 6.88 6.48 -4.47
CA VAL A 141 7.05 7.67 -5.31
C VAL A 141 8.49 7.85 -5.77
N VAL A 142 9.48 7.32 -5.04
CA VAL A 142 10.87 7.30 -5.52
C VAL A 142 10.98 6.50 -6.83
N GLU A 143 10.23 5.41 -6.95
CA GLU A 143 10.15 4.67 -8.21
C GLU A 143 9.43 5.45 -9.29
N ASP A 144 8.26 6.03 -8.96
CA ASP A 144 7.52 6.85 -9.92
C ASP A 144 8.38 8.05 -10.42
N ALA A 145 9.23 8.61 -9.56
CA ALA A 145 10.20 9.65 -9.89
C ALA A 145 11.31 9.12 -10.82
N THR A 146 11.78 7.89 -10.59
CA THR A 146 12.76 7.22 -11.46
C THR A 146 12.18 7.00 -12.86
N ASP A 147 10.94 6.54 -12.95
CA ASP A 147 10.21 6.40 -14.23
C ASP A 147 10.04 7.75 -14.94
N ALA A 148 9.74 8.81 -14.19
CA ALA A 148 9.59 10.14 -14.75
C ALA A 148 10.92 10.73 -15.23
N ALA A 149 12.02 10.51 -14.52
CA ALA A 149 13.36 10.91 -14.94
C ALA A 149 13.77 10.20 -16.23
N LEU A 150 13.53 8.89 -16.33
CA LEU A 150 13.79 8.10 -17.54
C LEU A 150 12.99 8.61 -18.74
N ARG A 151 11.69 8.90 -18.56
CA ARG A 151 10.84 9.48 -19.61
C ARG A 151 11.27 10.88 -20.04
N ALA A 152 11.86 11.64 -19.12
CA ALA A 152 12.38 12.98 -19.39
C ALA A 152 13.78 12.96 -20.04
N GLY A 153 14.41 11.79 -20.20
CA GLY A 153 15.76 11.68 -20.77
C GLY A 153 16.89 11.98 -19.78
N ALA A 154 16.58 12.18 -18.49
CA ALA A 154 17.56 12.46 -17.44
C ALA A 154 18.34 11.22 -16.98
N GLY A 155 18.05 10.05 -17.56
CA GLY A 155 18.67 8.77 -17.22
C GLY A 155 17.91 8.01 -16.12
N GLU A 156 18.37 6.78 -15.88
CA GLU A 156 17.82 5.89 -14.86
C GLU A 156 18.50 6.19 -13.50
N ILE A 157 17.70 6.54 -12.49
CA ILE A 157 18.20 6.86 -11.13
C ILE A 157 18.46 5.58 -10.34
N ILE A 158 17.46 4.70 -10.30
CA ILE A 158 17.53 3.37 -9.68
C ILE A 158 17.21 2.35 -10.76
N GLY A 159 18.22 1.58 -11.18
CA GLY A 159 18.02 0.61 -12.25
C GLY A 159 17.62 -0.78 -11.82
N TYR A 160 17.15 -1.57 -12.79
CA TYR A 160 16.91 -3.00 -12.60
C TYR A 160 18.20 -3.72 -12.17
N PRO A 161 18.17 -4.61 -11.17
CA PRO A 161 17.00 -5.15 -10.47
C PRO A 161 16.58 -4.40 -9.20
N LEU A 162 17.29 -3.35 -8.78
CA LEU A 162 17.09 -2.72 -7.46
C LEU A 162 15.75 -2.01 -7.33
N ASN A 163 15.26 -1.40 -8.41
CA ASN A 163 13.96 -0.74 -8.44
C ASN A 163 12.78 -1.68 -8.13
N THR A 164 12.90 -2.97 -8.42
CA THR A 164 11.88 -3.98 -8.09
C THR A 164 11.55 -4.02 -6.59
N LEU A 165 12.50 -3.65 -5.72
CA LEU A 165 12.31 -3.61 -4.27
C LEU A 165 11.31 -2.54 -3.83
N ILE A 166 11.15 -1.48 -4.62
CA ILE A 166 10.25 -0.36 -4.35
C ILE A 166 8.99 -0.39 -5.23
N ILE A 167 8.80 -1.45 -6.01
CA ILE A 167 7.58 -1.72 -6.79
C ILE A 167 6.62 -2.62 -6.00
N SER A 168 5.32 -2.43 -6.20
CA SER A 168 4.30 -3.29 -5.59
C SER A 168 4.21 -4.65 -6.31
N PRO A 169 4.03 -5.77 -5.59
CA PRO A 169 3.80 -5.87 -4.14
C PRO A 169 5.09 -5.95 -3.30
N VAL A 170 6.27 -6.06 -3.92
CA VAL A 170 7.55 -6.35 -3.22
C VAL A 170 7.85 -5.30 -2.15
N ILE A 171 7.52 -4.03 -2.42
CA ILE A 171 7.67 -2.93 -1.46
C ILE A 171 6.98 -3.17 -0.11
N TYR A 172 5.87 -3.92 -0.07
CA TYR A 172 5.21 -4.25 1.20
C TYR A 172 6.12 -5.08 2.12
N PHE A 173 6.92 -6.00 1.56
CA PHE A 173 7.91 -6.76 2.32
C PHE A 173 9.07 -5.86 2.77
N VAL A 174 9.54 -4.97 1.90
CA VAL A 174 10.61 -4.02 2.24
C VAL A 174 10.19 -3.14 3.42
N VAL A 175 9.03 -2.49 3.33
CA VAL A 175 8.49 -1.65 4.39
C VAL A 175 8.23 -2.47 5.66
N PHE A 176 7.73 -3.70 5.53
CA PHE A 176 7.56 -4.61 6.67
C PHE A 176 8.90 -4.90 7.38
N PHE A 177 9.95 -5.26 6.65
CA PHE A 177 11.25 -5.58 7.24
C PHE A 177 11.93 -4.35 7.83
N VAL A 178 11.81 -3.18 7.19
CA VAL A 178 12.27 -1.90 7.76
C VAL A 178 11.53 -1.59 9.07
N THR A 179 10.21 -1.74 9.08
CA THR A 179 9.38 -1.54 10.27
C THR A 179 9.75 -2.52 11.38
N LEU A 180 9.93 -3.80 11.04
CA LEU A 180 10.34 -4.84 11.98
C LEU A 180 11.74 -4.55 12.55
N ALA A 181 12.70 -4.16 11.71
CA ALA A 181 14.04 -3.79 12.15
C ALA A 181 13.99 -2.59 13.10
N ALA A 182 13.18 -1.57 12.82
CA ALA A 182 12.99 -0.43 13.70
C ALA A 182 12.38 -0.82 15.06
N LEU A 183 11.35 -1.67 15.06
CA LEU A 183 10.76 -2.21 16.29
C LEU A 183 11.76 -3.04 17.09
N MET A 184 12.51 -3.92 16.44
CA MET A 184 13.52 -4.76 17.09
C MET A 184 14.66 -3.92 17.65
N THR A 185 15.05 -2.85 16.96
CA THR A 185 16.06 -1.88 17.43
C THR A 185 15.56 -1.15 18.68
N ALA A 186 14.33 -0.63 18.66
CA ALA A 186 13.73 0.02 19.82
C ALA A 186 13.62 -0.93 21.02
N LEU A 187 13.26 -2.20 20.78
CA LEU A 187 13.21 -3.22 21.83
C LEU A 187 14.61 -3.61 22.35
N ALA A 188 15.62 -3.66 21.47
CA ALA A 188 17.00 -3.93 21.87
C ALA A 188 17.57 -2.79 22.75
N LEU A 189 17.33 -1.53 22.37
CA LEU A 189 17.69 -0.36 23.18
C LEU A 189 17.04 -0.40 24.57
N SER A 190 15.78 -0.84 24.64
CA SER A 190 15.12 -1.05 25.93
C SER A 190 15.76 -2.17 26.76
N ARG A 191 16.19 -3.27 26.13
CA ARG A 191 16.89 -4.37 26.83
C ARG A 191 18.26 -3.95 27.35
N TRP A 192 18.93 -3.02 26.68
CA TRP A 192 20.20 -2.45 27.12
C TRP A 192 20.06 -1.30 28.11
N ASN A 193 18.84 -1.04 28.62
CA ASN A 193 18.53 0.07 29.55
C ASN A 193 18.87 1.47 28.99
N VAL A 194 18.94 1.64 27.67
CA VAL A 194 19.13 2.96 27.03
C VAL A 194 17.83 3.77 27.08
N ILE A 195 16.69 3.09 26.91
CA ILE A 195 15.34 3.67 27.00
C ILE A 195 14.46 2.82 27.90
N LYS A 196 13.37 3.39 28.42
CA LYS A 196 12.38 2.60 29.17
C LYS A 196 11.59 1.71 28.21
N ARG A 197 11.13 0.55 28.70
CA ARG A 197 10.33 -0.37 27.88
C ARG A 197 9.04 0.25 27.35
N GLU A 198 8.46 1.21 28.06
CA GLU A 198 7.26 1.92 27.62
C GLU A 198 7.52 2.89 26.46
N GLU A 199 8.79 3.23 26.22
CA GLU A 199 9.19 4.23 25.23
C GLU A 199 9.47 3.63 23.85
N TYR A 200 9.51 2.29 23.72
CA TYR A 200 9.86 1.62 22.45
C TYR A 200 8.96 2.03 21.29
N THR A 201 7.67 2.31 21.54
CA THR A 201 6.72 2.78 20.51
C THR A 201 7.07 4.18 20.02
N TYR A 202 7.53 5.07 20.89
CA TYR A 202 7.94 6.41 20.50
C TYR A 202 9.22 6.37 19.68
N VAL A 203 10.20 5.56 20.08
CA VAL A 203 11.44 5.38 19.33
C VAL A 203 11.18 4.77 17.95
N ALA A 204 10.36 3.71 17.87
CA ALA A 204 10.00 3.10 16.58
C ALA A 204 9.26 4.10 15.67
N GLY A 205 8.26 4.83 16.20
CA GLY A 205 7.55 5.88 15.45
C GLY A 205 8.46 7.02 15.01
N GLY A 206 9.45 7.39 15.84
CA GLY A 206 10.50 8.35 15.49
C GLY A 206 11.35 7.89 14.30
N ILE A 207 11.81 6.63 14.29
CA ILE A 207 12.54 6.04 13.16
C ILE A 207 11.70 6.11 11.88
N GLY A 208 10.42 5.71 11.94
CA GLY A 208 9.52 5.78 10.78
C GLY A 208 9.28 7.20 10.29
N THR A 209 9.20 8.16 11.21
CA THR A 209 9.04 9.59 10.89
C THR A 209 10.29 10.14 10.20
N VAL A 210 11.48 9.82 10.71
CA VAL A 210 12.75 10.19 10.07
C VAL A 210 12.85 9.57 8.67
N ALA A 211 12.54 8.27 8.53
CA ALA A 211 12.55 7.59 7.23
C ALA A 211 11.59 8.26 6.22
N LEU A 212 10.38 8.62 6.66
CA LEU A 212 9.41 9.36 5.84
C LEU A 212 9.97 10.70 5.37
N PHE A 213 10.44 11.57 6.27
CA PHE A 213 10.91 12.90 5.90
C PHE A 213 12.19 12.87 5.06
N LEU A 214 13.10 11.92 5.31
CA LEU A 214 14.26 11.70 4.45
C LEU A 214 13.84 11.29 3.04
N THR A 215 12.81 10.44 2.92
CA THR A 215 12.29 10.00 1.62
C THR A 215 11.62 11.16 0.88
N ILE A 216 10.78 11.96 1.55
CA ILE A 216 10.17 13.16 0.97
C ILE A 216 11.25 14.16 0.53
N GLY A 217 12.27 14.39 1.37
CA GLY A 217 13.40 15.25 1.03
C GLY A 217 14.17 14.75 -0.19
N TYR A 218 14.38 13.44 -0.29
CA TYR A 218 15.01 12.81 -1.44
C TYR A 218 14.19 12.97 -2.73
N ILE A 219 12.86 12.77 -2.67
CA ILE A 219 11.97 13.02 -3.82
C ILE A 219 12.08 14.48 -4.27
N GLY A 220 12.01 15.43 -3.33
CA GLY A 220 12.17 16.85 -3.63
C GLY A 220 13.52 17.17 -4.29
N TYR A 221 14.60 16.56 -3.80
CA TYR A 221 15.92 16.66 -4.43
C TYR A 221 15.93 16.12 -5.87
N LEU A 222 15.38 14.92 -6.11
CA LEU A 222 15.31 14.33 -7.45
C LEU A 222 14.48 15.18 -8.42
N VAL A 223 13.32 15.64 -7.97
CA VAL A 223 12.43 16.47 -8.79
C VAL A 223 13.12 17.77 -9.18
N THR A 224 13.72 18.47 -8.22
CA THR A 224 14.34 19.79 -8.48
C THR A 224 15.62 19.70 -9.31
N THR A 225 16.43 18.66 -9.12
CA THR A 225 17.75 18.56 -9.77
C THR A 225 17.76 17.75 -11.06
N THR A 226 16.84 16.78 -11.20
CA THR A 226 16.91 15.77 -12.27
C THR A 226 15.70 15.85 -13.20
N ILE A 227 14.49 16.06 -12.68
CA ILE A 227 13.25 15.93 -13.47
C ILE A 227 12.73 17.28 -13.99
N ALA A 228 12.60 18.27 -13.11
CA ALA A 228 12.08 19.60 -13.46
C ALA A 228 12.88 20.34 -14.56
N PRO A 229 14.23 20.19 -14.67
CA PRO A 229 14.98 20.77 -15.78
C PRO A 229 14.58 20.21 -17.16
N GLU A 230 14.21 18.93 -17.23
CA GLU A 230 13.90 18.23 -18.46
C GLU A 230 12.38 18.17 -18.76
N ARG A 231 11.55 18.32 -17.73
CA ARG A 231 10.09 18.21 -17.81
C ARG A 231 9.41 19.36 -17.08
N MET A 232 8.89 20.32 -17.85
CA MET A 232 8.21 21.53 -17.35
C MET A 232 6.98 21.25 -16.46
N SER A 233 6.42 20.04 -16.51
CA SER A 233 5.28 19.62 -15.67
C SER A 233 5.68 19.08 -14.29
N ALA A 234 6.96 18.75 -14.09
CA ALA A 234 7.49 18.34 -12.79
C ALA A 234 7.90 19.58 -12.01
N GLY A 235 7.56 19.62 -10.72
CA GLY A 235 7.76 20.82 -9.91
C GLY A 235 7.36 20.59 -8.46
N PHE A 236 7.07 21.67 -7.73
CA PHE A 236 6.58 21.58 -6.37
C PHE A 236 5.24 22.32 -6.25
N TYR A 237 4.18 21.55 -6.08
CA TYR A 237 2.78 21.97 -5.99
C TYR A 237 2.23 21.70 -4.57
N PRO A 238 2.73 22.40 -3.53
CA PRO A 238 2.38 22.14 -2.13
C PRO A 238 0.89 22.32 -1.84
N GLN A 239 0.19 23.13 -2.64
CA GLN A 239 -1.26 23.33 -2.52
C GLN A 239 -2.02 22.00 -2.65
N ILE A 240 -1.53 21.03 -3.43
CA ILE A 240 -2.16 19.71 -3.56
C ILE A 240 -2.13 18.97 -2.23
N THR A 241 -0.94 18.82 -1.63
CA THR A 241 -0.80 18.18 -0.30
C THR A 241 -1.66 18.89 0.74
N ILE A 242 -1.66 20.23 0.75
CA ILE A 242 -2.46 21.02 1.68
C ILE A 242 -3.96 20.71 1.51
N LEU A 243 -4.47 20.74 0.28
CA LEU A 243 -5.88 20.44 -0.01
C LEU A 243 -6.24 18.99 0.35
N VAL A 244 -5.42 18.02 -0.05
CA VAL A 244 -5.64 16.60 0.26
C VAL A 244 -5.72 16.39 1.76
N VAL A 245 -4.74 16.88 2.52
CA VAL A 245 -4.68 16.69 3.96
C VAL A 245 -5.83 17.40 4.67
N ILE A 246 -6.11 18.66 4.34
CA ILE A 246 -7.19 19.42 4.98
C ILE A 246 -8.54 18.77 4.71
N LEU A 247 -8.87 18.45 3.45
CA LEU A 247 -10.14 17.84 3.11
C LEU A 247 -10.29 16.46 3.78
N SER A 248 -9.22 15.67 3.83
CA SER A 248 -9.21 14.37 4.52
C SER A 248 -9.44 14.52 6.03
N ILE A 249 -8.82 15.51 6.68
CA ILE A 249 -9.04 15.81 8.10
C ILE A 249 -10.49 16.23 8.33
N LEU A 250 -11.03 17.14 7.52
CA LEU A 250 -12.41 17.63 7.65
C LEU A 250 -13.43 16.51 7.48
N ILE A 251 -13.28 15.68 6.44
CA ILE A 251 -14.14 14.51 6.22
C ILE A 251 -14.05 13.56 7.42
N SER A 252 -12.84 13.27 7.89
CA SER A 252 -12.64 12.30 8.97
C SER A 252 -13.22 12.78 10.29
N ILE A 253 -12.97 14.03 10.66
CA ILE A 253 -13.55 14.64 11.86
C ILE A 253 -15.08 14.72 11.72
N GLY A 254 -15.60 15.09 10.56
CA GLY A 254 -17.03 15.17 10.28
C GLY A 254 -17.72 13.81 10.43
N VAL A 255 -17.20 12.78 9.78
CA VAL A 255 -17.73 11.40 9.82
C VAL A 255 -17.58 10.81 11.22
N TYR A 256 -16.41 10.96 11.85
CA TYR A 256 -16.17 10.47 13.21
C TYR A 256 -17.12 11.15 14.21
N SER A 257 -17.29 12.48 14.13
CA SER A 257 -18.20 13.20 15.03
C SER A 257 -19.67 12.88 14.77
N ALA A 258 -20.05 12.66 13.51
CA ALA A 258 -21.41 12.27 13.16
C ALA A 258 -21.74 10.86 13.68
N THR A 259 -20.83 9.91 13.48
CA THR A 259 -20.97 8.54 14.02
C THR A 259 -20.98 8.54 15.55
N ASP A 260 -20.13 9.32 16.20
CA ASP A 260 -20.10 9.43 17.67
C ASP A 260 -21.40 10.00 18.26
N ARG A 261 -22.11 10.85 17.51
CA ARG A 261 -23.42 11.41 17.93
C ARG A 261 -24.59 10.48 17.66
N VAL A 262 -24.62 9.83 16.50
CA VAL A 262 -25.79 9.04 16.05
C VAL A 262 -25.69 7.57 16.46
N ALA A 263 -24.47 7.02 16.46
CA ALA A 263 -24.19 5.62 16.72
C ALA A 263 -22.84 5.45 17.47
N PRO A 264 -22.74 5.88 18.76
CA PRO A 264 -21.48 5.88 19.51
C PRO A 264 -20.79 4.51 19.58
N TRP A 265 -21.56 3.42 19.49
CA TRP A 265 -21.06 2.05 19.49
C TRP A 265 -20.06 1.77 18.35
N ILE A 266 -20.14 2.51 17.24
CA ILE A 266 -19.19 2.39 16.12
C ILE A 266 -17.77 2.72 16.56
N ASN A 267 -17.59 3.77 17.38
CA ASN A 267 -16.27 4.26 17.78
C ASN A 267 -15.81 3.76 19.16
N ALA A 268 -16.69 3.11 19.93
CA ALA A 268 -16.42 2.71 21.32
C ALA A 268 -15.17 1.82 21.45
N GLY A 269 -15.07 0.78 20.61
CA GLY A 269 -13.95 -0.15 20.63
C GLY A 269 -12.65 0.47 20.10
N THR A 270 -12.69 1.06 18.91
CA THR A 270 -11.49 1.61 18.25
C THR A 270 -10.98 2.91 18.88
N ARG A 271 -11.86 3.72 19.46
CA ARG A 271 -11.59 5.09 19.92
C ARG A 271 -10.88 5.90 18.81
N ARG A 272 -9.81 6.62 19.16
CA ARG A 272 -8.99 7.43 18.24
C ARG A 272 -8.39 6.64 17.07
N ILE A 273 -8.26 5.31 17.16
CA ILE A 273 -7.80 4.49 16.04
C ILE A 273 -8.83 4.57 14.89
N GLY A 274 -10.12 4.57 15.21
CA GLY A 274 -11.20 4.67 14.21
C GLY A 274 -11.10 5.96 13.39
N LEU A 275 -10.79 7.09 14.04
CA LEU A 275 -10.54 8.36 13.36
C LEU A 275 -9.39 8.26 12.35
N VAL A 276 -8.28 7.60 12.73
CA VAL A 276 -7.12 7.42 11.84
C VAL A 276 -7.45 6.47 10.68
N VAL A 277 -8.26 5.43 10.91
CA VAL A 277 -8.72 4.52 9.84
C VAL A 277 -9.59 5.27 8.83
N ILE A 278 -10.54 6.08 9.29
CA ILE A 278 -11.37 6.92 8.41
C ILE A 278 -10.48 7.91 7.64
N PHE A 279 -9.54 8.55 8.33
CA PHE A 279 -8.56 9.45 7.70
C PHE A 279 -7.70 8.77 6.65
N ALA A 280 -7.25 7.54 6.88
CA ALA A 280 -6.47 6.80 5.90
C ALA A 280 -7.23 6.57 4.60
N GLN A 281 -8.51 6.20 4.69
CA GLN A 281 -9.35 5.95 3.51
C GLN A 281 -9.80 7.26 2.85
N ALA A 282 -10.04 8.32 3.64
CA ALA A 282 -10.34 9.65 3.11
C ALA A 282 -9.15 10.25 2.38
N LEU A 283 -7.92 10.11 2.91
CA LEU A 283 -6.68 10.56 2.25
C LEU A 283 -6.53 9.92 0.86
N ASP A 284 -6.76 8.61 0.77
CA ASP A 284 -6.73 7.88 -0.49
C ASP A 284 -7.82 8.36 -1.48
N GLY A 285 -9.07 8.42 -1.01
CA GLY A 285 -10.19 8.87 -1.84
C GLY A 285 -10.02 10.31 -2.34
N VAL A 286 -9.59 11.22 -1.47
CA VAL A 286 -9.36 12.63 -1.83
C VAL A 286 -8.18 12.78 -2.77
N ALA A 287 -7.06 12.10 -2.51
CA ALA A 287 -5.91 12.14 -3.41
C ALA A 287 -6.29 11.62 -4.80
N ASN A 288 -7.09 10.56 -4.87
CA ASN A 288 -7.59 10.01 -6.13
C ASN A 288 -8.48 11.02 -6.87
N VAL A 289 -9.48 11.60 -6.20
CA VAL A 289 -10.39 12.59 -6.78
C VAL A 289 -9.62 13.80 -7.32
N LEU A 290 -8.70 14.36 -6.53
CA LEU A 290 -7.96 15.54 -6.95
C LEU A 290 -6.97 15.24 -8.09
N ALA A 291 -6.36 14.06 -8.10
CA ALA A 291 -5.45 13.64 -9.17
C ALA A 291 -6.16 13.23 -10.46
N ALA A 292 -7.38 12.67 -10.38
CA ALA A 292 -8.14 12.20 -11.53
C ALA A 292 -8.97 13.31 -12.18
N ASP A 293 -9.73 14.07 -11.37
CA ASP A 293 -10.78 14.96 -11.89
C ASP A 293 -10.40 16.45 -11.85
N TRP A 294 -9.46 16.86 -10.98
CA TRP A 294 -9.14 18.28 -10.74
C TRP A 294 -7.70 18.65 -11.08
N ALA A 295 -6.95 17.74 -11.71
CA ALA A 295 -5.53 17.93 -11.95
C ALA A 295 -5.26 19.22 -12.76
N LYS A 296 -6.05 19.47 -13.83
CA LYS A 296 -5.87 20.62 -14.72
C LYS A 296 -6.20 21.94 -14.02
N GLU A 297 -7.29 21.98 -13.28
CA GLU A 297 -7.78 23.13 -12.52
C GLU A 297 -6.80 23.52 -11.40
N LEU A 298 -6.07 22.53 -10.86
CA LEU A 298 -5.06 22.73 -9.82
C LEU A 298 -3.65 23.00 -10.38
N GLY A 299 -3.53 23.14 -11.71
CA GLY A 299 -2.28 23.50 -12.41
C GLY A 299 -1.37 22.33 -12.77
N LEU A 300 -1.86 21.08 -12.70
CA LEU A 300 -1.13 19.86 -13.08
C LEU A 300 -1.44 19.51 -14.54
N SER A 301 -0.41 19.20 -15.32
CA SER A 301 -0.51 18.88 -16.76
C SER A 301 -0.33 17.39 -17.08
N PHE A 302 -0.67 16.51 -16.14
CA PHE A 302 -0.66 15.05 -16.35
C PHE A 302 -2.06 14.43 -16.20
N TYR A 303 -2.26 13.29 -16.84
CA TYR A 303 -3.47 12.47 -16.74
C TYR A 303 -3.22 11.31 -15.76
N TYR A 304 -4.06 11.16 -14.74
CA TYR A 304 -4.04 10.02 -13.84
C TYR A 304 -4.74 8.80 -14.48
N SER A 305 -4.24 7.60 -14.20
CA SER A 305 -4.88 6.34 -14.58
C SER A 305 -4.88 5.39 -13.38
N ALA A 306 -6.06 4.83 -13.07
CA ALA A 306 -6.23 3.91 -11.96
C ALA A 306 -5.43 2.62 -12.17
N LYS A 307 -4.62 2.21 -11.17
CA LYS A 307 -3.83 0.96 -11.24
C LYS A 307 -4.57 -0.30 -10.75
N HIS A 308 -5.72 -0.15 -10.08
CA HIS A 308 -6.50 -1.25 -9.52
C HIS A 308 -7.78 -1.51 -10.32
N PRO A 309 -8.10 -2.78 -10.66
CA PRO A 309 -9.32 -3.13 -11.41
C PRO A 309 -10.61 -2.67 -10.72
N ILE A 310 -10.69 -2.75 -9.38
CA ILE A 310 -11.86 -2.29 -8.63
C ILE A 310 -12.04 -0.77 -8.76
N ASN A 311 -10.95 0.00 -8.76
CA ASN A 311 -11.03 1.44 -8.95
C ASN A 311 -11.50 1.77 -10.38
N GLN A 312 -10.92 1.09 -11.39
CA GLN A 312 -11.37 1.21 -12.79
C GLN A 312 -12.85 0.85 -12.95
N LEU A 313 -13.31 -0.23 -12.33
CA LEU A 313 -14.71 -0.64 -12.37
C LEU A 313 -15.66 0.41 -11.76
N ILE A 314 -15.27 1.05 -10.66
CA ILE A 314 -16.08 2.11 -10.05
C ILE A 314 -16.16 3.32 -10.99
N ILE A 315 -15.05 3.69 -11.64
CA ILE A 315 -15.01 4.77 -12.62
C ILE A 315 -15.90 4.42 -13.83
N ASP A 316 -15.74 3.23 -14.41
CA ASP A 316 -16.52 2.78 -15.57
C ASP A 316 -18.03 2.74 -15.29
N ILE A 317 -18.42 2.27 -14.10
CA ILE A 317 -19.83 2.28 -13.68
C ILE A 317 -20.33 3.72 -13.52
N THR A 318 -19.52 4.59 -12.93
CA THR A 318 -19.88 5.99 -12.72
C THR A 318 -20.08 6.72 -14.05
N ASP A 319 -19.18 6.51 -15.02
CA ASP A 319 -19.30 7.01 -16.39
C ASP A 319 -20.58 6.52 -17.09
N SER A 320 -21.00 5.29 -16.80
CA SER A 320 -22.20 4.71 -17.39
C SER A 320 -23.52 5.18 -16.74
N VAL A 321 -23.47 5.72 -15.51
CA VAL A 321 -24.66 6.02 -14.69
C VAL A 321 -24.90 7.52 -14.50
N LEU A 322 -23.86 8.34 -14.42
CA LEU A 322 -24.01 9.78 -14.22
C LEU A 322 -24.28 10.52 -15.54
N PRO A 323 -25.19 11.51 -15.56
CA PRO A 323 -25.37 12.37 -16.73
C PRO A 323 -24.08 13.11 -17.08
N GLN A 324 -23.83 13.33 -18.37
CA GLN A 324 -22.62 14.02 -18.85
C GLN A 324 -22.41 15.39 -18.19
N SER A 325 -23.49 16.13 -17.90
CA SER A 325 -23.42 17.42 -17.21
C SER A 325 -22.91 17.32 -15.76
N ALA A 326 -23.13 16.20 -15.08
CA ALA A 326 -22.59 15.95 -13.75
C ALA A 326 -21.12 15.52 -13.82
N ILE A 327 -20.76 14.69 -14.81
CA ILE A 327 -19.38 14.27 -15.07
C ILE A 327 -18.50 15.48 -15.40
N ASP A 328 -18.95 16.36 -16.29
CA ASP A 328 -18.22 17.56 -16.73
C ASP A 328 -18.05 18.61 -15.61
N THR A 329 -18.89 18.56 -14.56
CA THR A 329 -18.90 19.55 -13.45
C THR A 329 -18.23 19.02 -12.17
N ILE A 330 -18.41 17.74 -11.86
CA ILE A 330 -18.04 17.14 -10.57
C ILE A 330 -16.88 16.17 -10.76
N GLY A 331 -16.79 15.49 -11.90
CA GLY A 331 -15.84 14.41 -12.14
C GLY A 331 -16.36 13.03 -11.75
N THR A 332 -15.55 12.00 -11.97
CA THR A 332 -15.94 10.58 -11.96
C THR A 332 -15.45 9.82 -10.73
N ALA A 333 -14.50 10.36 -9.99
CA ALA A 333 -13.81 9.68 -8.89
C ALA A 333 -14.47 9.88 -7.51
N TRP A 334 -15.47 10.78 -7.37
CA TRP A 334 -16.15 11.00 -6.08
C TRP A 334 -16.83 9.77 -5.48
N PRO A 335 -17.46 8.87 -6.27
CA PRO A 335 -17.98 7.61 -5.74
C PRO A 335 -16.91 6.73 -5.09
N PHE A 336 -15.67 6.77 -5.57
CA PHE A 336 -14.55 6.05 -4.94
C PHE A 336 -14.29 6.56 -3.51
N LEU A 337 -14.26 7.88 -3.31
CA LEU A 337 -14.14 8.48 -1.97
C LEU A 337 -15.31 8.07 -1.06
N LEU A 338 -16.55 8.11 -1.56
CA LEU A 338 -17.72 7.72 -0.78
C LEU A 338 -17.65 6.25 -0.36
N VAL A 339 -17.34 5.34 -1.29
CA VAL A 339 -17.18 3.91 -1.02
C VAL A 339 -16.08 3.68 0.02
N LYS A 340 -14.94 4.37 -0.10
CA LYS A 340 -13.82 4.32 0.85
C LYS A 340 -14.23 4.73 2.26
N VAL A 341 -14.94 5.85 2.39
CA VAL A 341 -15.39 6.35 3.70
C VAL A 341 -16.45 5.43 4.31
N VAL A 342 -17.42 4.96 3.54
CA VAL A 342 -18.46 4.03 4.01
C VAL A 342 -17.83 2.70 4.44
N ALA A 343 -16.90 2.15 3.64
CA ALA A 343 -16.17 0.94 3.99
C ALA A 343 -15.33 1.14 5.26
N ALA A 344 -14.70 2.30 5.45
CA ALA A 344 -13.96 2.62 6.67
C ALA A 344 -14.86 2.61 7.91
N VAL A 345 -16.03 3.25 7.84
CA VAL A 345 -17.02 3.25 8.93
C VAL A 345 -17.53 1.85 9.21
N ALA A 346 -17.85 1.08 8.16
CA ALA A 346 -18.30 -0.30 8.29
C ALA A 346 -17.24 -1.19 8.92
N VAL A 347 -15.97 -1.03 8.57
CA VAL A 347 -14.88 -1.75 9.22
C VAL A 347 -14.75 -1.35 10.69
N VAL A 348 -14.72 -0.05 10.99
CA VAL A 348 -14.56 0.46 12.36
C VAL A 348 -15.67 -0.07 13.27
N SER A 349 -16.91 -0.15 12.76
CA SER A 349 -18.06 -0.66 13.51
C SER A 349 -17.97 -2.15 13.85
N LEU A 350 -17.13 -2.94 13.16
CA LEU A 350 -16.89 -4.34 13.49
C LEU A 350 -15.97 -4.54 14.70
N PHE A 351 -15.22 -3.51 15.11
CA PHE A 351 -14.25 -3.61 16.21
C PHE A 351 -14.80 -2.99 17.50
N ASP A 352 -15.69 -3.73 18.17
CA ASP A 352 -16.22 -3.36 19.47
C ASP A 352 -15.20 -3.49 20.61
N GLU A 353 -15.58 -3.06 21.82
CA GLU A 353 -14.72 -3.13 23.01
C GLU A 353 -14.37 -4.58 23.37
N ARG A 354 -15.28 -5.53 23.13
CA ARG A 354 -15.08 -6.95 23.44
C ARG A 354 -13.95 -7.56 22.63
N ILE A 355 -13.85 -7.26 21.34
CA ILE A 355 -12.74 -7.73 20.50
C ILE A 355 -11.40 -7.19 21.00
N PHE A 356 -11.36 -5.93 21.47
CA PHE A 356 -10.16 -5.34 22.05
C PHE A 356 -9.77 -5.96 23.40
N ASP A 357 -10.75 -6.35 24.23
CA ASP A 357 -10.49 -6.97 25.53
C ASP A 357 -10.06 -8.44 25.38
N GLU A 358 -10.74 -9.21 24.53
CA GLU A 358 -10.46 -10.63 24.33
C GLU A 358 -9.23 -10.86 23.43
N ASN A 359 -9.10 -10.09 22.35
CA ASN A 359 -8.13 -10.32 21.28
C ASN A 359 -7.42 -9.04 20.81
N PRO A 360 -6.74 -8.27 21.70
CA PRO A 360 -6.17 -6.96 21.38
C PRO A 360 -5.17 -6.96 20.22
N ARG A 361 -4.32 -8.00 20.15
CA ARG A 361 -3.32 -8.14 19.07
C ARG A 361 -3.96 -8.31 17.70
N TYR A 362 -5.05 -9.07 17.65
CA TYR A 362 -5.80 -9.31 16.42
C TYR A 362 -6.49 -8.02 15.97
N ALA A 363 -7.18 -7.34 16.89
CA ALA A 363 -7.82 -6.05 16.63
C ALA A 363 -6.83 -5.03 16.05
N LEU A 364 -5.70 -4.83 16.75
CA LEU A 364 -4.69 -3.87 16.32
C LEU A 364 -4.06 -4.25 14.99
N LEU A 365 -3.73 -5.52 14.76
CA LEU A 365 -3.12 -5.97 13.52
C LEU A 365 -4.04 -5.72 12.31
N LEU A 366 -5.33 -6.02 12.43
CA LEU A 366 -6.29 -5.78 11.35
C LEU A 366 -6.47 -4.28 11.09
N LEU A 367 -6.59 -3.48 12.14
CA LEU A 367 -6.70 -2.02 11.99
C LEU A 367 -5.43 -1.43 11.36
N ILE A 368 -4.24 -1.91 11.75
CA ILE A 368 -2.96 -1.55 11.11
C ILE A 368 -2.99 -1.89 9.60
N ALA A 369 -3.43 -3.10 9.24
CA ALA A 369 -3.49 -3.52 7.85
C ALA A 369 -4.46 -2.65 7.03
N ILE A 370 -5.64 -2.36 7.57
CA ILE A 370 -6.66 -1.53 6.90
C ILE A 370 -6.19 -0.09 6.76
N THR A 371 -5.57 0.48 7.80
CA THR A 371 -4.96 1.82 7.71
C THR A 371 -3.85 1.85 6.66
N ALA A 372 -2.99 0.82 6.56
CA ALA A 372 -1.93 0.76 5.57
C ALA A 372 -2.47 0.69 4.12
N VAL A 373 -3.59 -0.01 3.90
CA VAL A 373 -4.27 -0.09 2.58
C VAL A 373 -4.81 1.27 2.13
N GLY A 374 -5.15 2.19 3.05
CA GLY A 374 -5.53 3.56 2.71
C GLY A 374 -4.32 4.51 2.61
N LEU A 375 -3.50 4.58 3.66
CA LEU A 375 -2.39 5.52 3.72
C LEU A 375 -1.32 5.29 2.66
N GLY A 376 -1.03 4.04 2.29
CA GLY A 376 0.00 3.74 1.29
C GLY A 376 -0.34 4.36 -0.08
N PRO A 377 -1.45 3.94 -0.73
CA PRO A 377 -1.91 4.52 -1.99
C PRO A 377 -2.20 6.03 -1.89
N GLY A 378 -2.88 6.48 -0.84
CA GLY A 378 -3.21 7.90 -0.69
C GLY A 378 -1.99 8.81 -0.55
N THR A 379 -0.96 8.36 0.17
CA THR A 379 0.31 9.11 0.27
C THR A 379 1.03 9.13 -1.07
N ARG A 380 1.06 8.00 -1.78
CA ARG A 380 1.68 7.90 -3.09
C ARG A 380 1.02 8.85 -4.09
N ASP A 381 -0.29 8.79 -4.24
CA ASP A 381 -1.03 9.60 -5.22
C ASP A 381 -0.93 11.09 -4.87
N MET A 382 -1.04 11.45 -3.59
CA MET A 382 -0.84 12.82 -3.11
C MET A 382 0.55 13.35 -3.43
N LEU A 383 1.61 12.58 -3.15
CA LEU A 383 2.99 13.03 -3.36
C LEU A 383 3.35 13.08 -4.85
N ARG A 384 2.89 12.12 -5.67
CA ARG A 384 3.04 12.20 -7.13
C ARG A 384 2.43 13.47 -7.70
N ALA A 385 1.20 13.80 -7.29
CA ALA A 385 0.54 15.03 -7.70
C ALA A 385 1.26 16.28 -7.17
N THR A 386 1.74 16.25 -5.93
CA THR A 386 2.51 17.35 -5.33
C THR A 386 3.82 17.63 -6.06
N PHE A 387 4.43 16.60 -6.67
CA PHE A 387 5.69 16.75 -7.41
C PHE A 387 5.52 16.77 -8.94
N GLY A 388 4.31 16.61 -9.46
CA GLY A 388 4.02 16.57 -10.90
C GLY A 388 4.58 15.34 -11.64
N ILE A 389 4.58 14.16 -10.98
CA ILE A 389 5.21 12.90 -11.45
C ILE A 389 4.22 11.89 -12.05
#